data_AF-A0A5N0GE14-F1
#
_entry.id   AF-A0A5N0GE14-F1
#
_cell.length_a   1.000
_cell.length_b   1.000
_cell.length_c   1.000
_cell.angle_alpha   90.00
_cell.angle_beta   90.00
_cell.angle_gamma   90.00
#
_symmetry.space_group_name_H-M   'P 1'
#
loop_
_entity.id
_entity.type
_entity.pdbx_description
1 polymer ?
#
loop_
_entity_poly.entity_id
_entity_poly.type
_entity_poly.pdbx_seq_one_letter_code
_entity_poly.pdbx_strand_id
1 'polypeptide(L)'
;WGALREVFPETKEQRCWFHKIANIVAALPKSAHSGAKKALAEIWNAEDKRHALDAVKAFEAAYGAKYPKAVAKITGDLDQLLAFYDFPAEHWVHLRTTNPIESTFSTVRNRSKITKGPGSRAAGIAMAYKLIEAAQSRWRAVNAPHLVALVRAGARFENGKLVERPDESDADEPGKEAA
;
A
#
# COMPACT_ATOMS: atom_id res chain seq x y z
N TRP A 1 -15.73 0.12 -2.70
CA TRP A 1 -15.62 -0.54 -1.38
C TRP A 1 -16.95 -0.67 -0.63
N GLY A 2 -18.12 -0.58 -1.30
CA GLY A 2 -19.43 -0.62 -0.60
C GLY A 2 -19.62 -1.83 0.31
N ALA A 3 -19.44 -3.05 -0.22
CA ALA A 3 -19.55 -4.28 0.56
C ALA A 3 -18.55 -4.37 1.72
N LEU A 4 -17.35 -3.79 1.58
CA LEU A 4 -16.36 -3.81 2.66
C LEU A 4 -16.81 -2.94 3.84
N ARG A 5 -17.36 -1.75 3.56
CA ARG A 5 -17.86 -0.83 4.59
C ARG A 5 -19.10 -1.37 5.31
N GLU A 6 -19.91 -2.14 4.61
CA GLU A 6 -21.10 -2.78 5.17
C GLU A 6 -20.73 -3.89 6.18
N VAL A 7 -19.74 -4.71 5.85
CA VAL A 7 -19.36 -5.86 6.70
C VAL A 7 -18.28 -5.50 7.73
N PHE A 8 -17.35 -4.61 7.39
CA PHE A 8 -16.20 -4.22 8.21
C PHE A 8 -16.02 -2.69 8.23
N PRO A 9 -16.91 -1.96 8.92
CA PRO A 9 -16.95 -0.49 8.88
C PRO A 9 -15.65 0.18 9.38
N GLU A 10 -14.90 -0.49 10.25
CA GLU A 10 -13.65 0.02 10.82
C GLU A 10 -12.42 -0.23 9.92
N THR A 11 -12.55 -1.02 8.85
CA THR A 11 -11.43 -1.35 7.97
C THR A 11 -10.93 -0.12 7.22
N LYS A 12 -9.65 0.19 7.37
CA LYS A 12 -8.99 1.23 6.57
C LYS A 12 -8.81 0.75 5.12
N GLU A 13 -9.19 1.63 4.20
CA GLU A 13 -9.11 1.35 2.77
C GLU A 13 -7.74 1.74 2.24
N GLN A 14 -7.07 0.78 1.58
CA GLN A 14 -5.80 1.03 0.90
C GLN A 14 -5.90 0.69 -0.59
N ARG A 15 -5.36 1.57 -1.43
CA ARG A 15 -5.18 1.33 -2.86
C ARG A 15 -3.84 0.64 -3.10
N CYS A 16 -3.85 -0.35 -3.99
CA CYS A 16 -2.63 -1.04 -4.40
C CYS A 16 -1.75 -0.13 -5.28
N TRP A 17 -0.54 0.18 -4.81
CA TRP A 17 0.44 0.99 -5.55
C TRP A 17 0.81 0.42 -6.92
N PHE A 18 0.93 -0.90 -7.05
CA PHE A 18 1.26 -1.53 -8.34
C PHE A 18 0.23 -1.18 -9.43
N HIS A 19 -1.05 -1.40 -9.15
CA HIS A 19 -2.13 -1.05 -10.07
C HIS A 19 -2.25 0.46 -10.24
N LYS A 20 -1.99 1.23 -9.19
CA LYS A 20 -2.04 2.69 -9.28
C LYS A 20 -0.98 3.26 -10.22
N ILE A 21 0.26 2.79 -10.11
CA ILE A 21 1.37 3.18 -10.98
C ILE A 21 1.02 2.86 -12.44
N ALA A 22 0.47 1.68 -12.72
CA ALA A 22 0.02 1.32 -14.07
C ALA A 22 -1.03 2.32 -14.61
N ASN A 23 -2.03 2.67 -13.79
CA ASN A 23 -3.07 3.64 -14.17
C ASN A 23 -2.53 5.06 -14.40
N ILE A 24 -1.53 5.48 -13.64
CA ILE A 24 -0.88 6.80 -13.80
C ILE A 24 -0.04 6.81 -15.08
N VAL A 25 0.79 5.79 -15.28
CA VAL A 25 1.66 5.65 -16.45
C VAL A 25 0.85 5.54 -17.75
N ALA A 26 -0.33 4.92 -17.71
CA ALA A 26 -1.26 4.87 -18.85
C ALA A 26 -1.80 6.26 -19.25
N ALA A 27 -1.75 7.26 -18.36
CA ALA A 27 -2.12 8.64 -18.66
C ALA A 27 -0.95 9.50 -19.15
N LEU A 28 0.23 8.89 -19.40
CA LEU A 28 1.46 9.56 -19.79
C LEU A 28 1.98 9.01 -21.14
N PRO A 29 2.66 9.83 -21.96
CA PRO A 29 3.37 9.34 -23.13
C PRO A 29 4.52 8.42 -22.72
N LYS A 30 4.84 7.42 -23.56
CA LYS A 30 5.89 6.42 -23.29
C LYS A 30 7.25 7.03 -22.93
N SER A 31 7.60 8.16 -23.54
CA SER A 31 8.84 8.90 -23.24
C SER A 31 8.94 9.37 -21.79
N ALA A 32 7.82 9.66 -21.13
CA ALA A 32 7.79 10.11 -19.74
C ALA A 32 7.75 8.96 -18.72
N HIS A 33 7.55 7.71 -19.16
CA HIS A 33 7.29 6.58 -18.25
C HIS A 33 8.44 6.31 -17.28
N SER A 34 9.69 6.38 -17.74
CA SER A 34 10.85 6.12 -16.88
C SER A 34 10.97 7.16 -15.76
N GLY A 35 10.89 8.45 -16.11
CA GLY A 35 10.93 9.55 -15.15
C GLY A 35 9.75 9.50 -14.17
N ALA A 36 8.54 9.24 -14.67
CA ALA A 36 7.36 9.17 -13.84
C ALA A 36 7.42 8.02 -12.84
N LYS A 37 7.88 6.83 -13.25
CA LYS A 37 8.05 5.69 -12.35
C LYS A 37 9.05 5.97 -11.24
N LYS A 38 10.16 6.67 -11.53
CA LYS A 38 11.12 7.09 -10.51
C LYS A 38 10.48 8.07 -9.52
N ALA A 39 9.82 9.11 -10.01
CA ALA A 39 9.13 10.07 -9.15
C ALA A 39 8.02 9.44 -8.30
N LEU A 40 7.27 8.48 -8.86
CA LEU A 40 6.28 7.70 -8.10
C LEU A 40 6.96 6.84 -7.02
N ALA A 41 8.14 6.29 -7.30
CA ALA A 41 8.90 5.50 -6.33
C ALA A 41 9.33 6.32 -5.12
N GLU A 42 9.64 7.61 -5.30
CA GLU A 42 9.93 8.52 -4.18
C GLU A 42 8.72 8.68 -3.26
N ILE A 43 7.49 8.65 -3.78
CA ILE A 43 6.28 8.80 -2.96
C ILE A 43 6.07 7.57 -2.07
N TRP A 44 6.00 6.37 -2.65
CA TRP A 44 5.67 5.18 -1.89
C TRP A 44 6.85 4.60 -1.11
N ASN A 45 8.09 5.01 -1.43
CA ASN A 45 9.27 4.66 -0.64
C ASN A 45 9.69 5.71 0.38
N ALA A 46 8.97 6.84 0.49
CA ALA A 46 9.31 7.90 1.43
C ALA A 46 9.42 7.39 2.87
N GLU A 47 10.27 8.04 3.66
CA GLU A 47 10.56 7.67 5.05
C GLU A 47 9.32 7.77 5.96
N ASP A 48 8.45 8.75 5.72
CA ASP A 48 7.20 8.93 6.45
C ASP A 48 6.12 9.58 5.56
N LYS A 49 4.92 9.74 6.14
CA LYS A 49 3.76 10.30 5.44
C LYS A 49 3.98 11.74 4.99
N ARG A 50 4.71 12.55 5.76
CA ARG A 50 5.00 13.95 5.41
C ARG A 50 5.92 14.03 4.19
N HIS A 51 7.00 13.25 4.18
CA HIS A 51 7.89 13.17 3.02
C HIS A 51 7.17 12.63 1.78
N ALA A 52 6.24 11.68 1.94
CA ALA A 52 5.41 11.21 0.83
C ALA A 52 4.52 12.33 0.25
N LEU A 53 3.93 13.17 1.10
CA LEU A 53 3.14 14.33 0.69
C LEU A 53 3.98 15.38 -0.05
N ASP A 54 5.21 15.62 0.41
CA ASP A 54 6.13 16.53 -0.27
C ASP A 54 6.58 15.97 -1.63
N ALA A 55 6.81 14.66 -1.73
CA ALA A 55 7.07 13.99 -3.01
C ALA A 55 5.87 14.06 -3.97
N VAL A 56 4.63 14.03 -3.46
CA VAL A 56 3.42 14.22 -4.27
C VAL A 56 3.35 15.65 -4.82
N LYS A 57 3.66 16.68 -4.01
CA LYS A 57 3.75 18.07 -4.48
C LYS A 57 4.83 18.23 -5.55
N ALA A 58 5.98 17.58 -5.38
CA ALA A 58 7.04 17.58 -6.38
C ALA A 58 6.60 16.91 -7.70
N PHE A 59 5.86 15.78 -7.62
CA PHE A 59 5.27 15.13 -8.79
C PHE A 59 4.25 16.05 -9.48
N GLU A 60 3.39 16.72 -8.71
CA GLU A 60 2.42 17.68 -9.23
C GLU A 60 3.09 18.85 -9.94
N ALA A 61 4.14 19.44 -9.35
CA ALA A 61 4.90 20.51 -10.00
C ALA A 61 5.55 20.05 -11.31
N ALA A 62 6.11 18.84 -11.34
CA ALA A 62 6.82 18.31 -12.51
C ALA A 62 5.89 17.89 -13.66
N TYR A 63 4.72 17.32 -13.35
CA TYR A 63 3.81 16.72 -14.36
C TYR A 63 2.48 17.46 -14.52
N GLY A 64 2.05 18.27 -13.56
CA GLY A 64 0.69 18.83 -13.49
C GLY A 64 0.32 19.74 -14.65
N ALA A 65 1.26 20.59 -15.11
CA ALA A 65 1.00 21.50 -16.23
C ALA A 65 0.71 20.76 -17.55
N LYS A 66 1.40 19.64 -17.82
CA LYS A 66 1.28 18.89 -19.09
C LYS A 66 0.34 17.69 -18.98
N TYR A 67 0.26 17.09 -17.81
CA TYR A 67 -0.42 15.81 -17.58
C TYR A 67 -1.33 15.87 -16.34
N PRO A 68 -2.31 16.79 -16.30
CA PRO A 68 -3.18 16.95 -15.13
C PRO A 68 -3.96 15.67 -14.81
N LYS A 69 -4.30 14.85 -15.81
CA LYS A 69 -4.95 13.55 -15.62
C LYS A 69 -4.08 12.52 -14.87
N ALA A 70 -2.76 12.59 -15.02
CA ALA A 70 -1.84 11.71 -14.31
C ALA A 70 -1.73 12.13 -12.83
N VAL A 71 -1.64 13.44 -12.58
CA VAL A 71 -1.61 14.00 -11.21
C VAL A 71 -2.92 13.75 -10.47
N ALA A 72 -4.07 13.99 -11.12
CA ALA A 72 -5.39 13.77 -10.54
C ALA A 72 -5.62 12.32 -10.07
N LYS A 73 -4.95 11.35 -10.72
CA LYS A 73 -4.98 9.96 -10.25
C LYS A 73 -4.30 9.84 -8.89
N ILE A 74 -3.22 10.55 -8.60
CA ILE A 74 -2.56 10.48 -7.29
C ILE A 74 -3.38 11.26 -6.26
N THR A 75 -3.63 12.53 -6.52
CA THR A 75 -4.25 13.45 -5.56
C THR A 75 -5.68 13.04 -5.19
N GLY A 76 -6.43 12.45 -6.14
CA GLY A 76 -7.79 11.97 -5.88
C GLY A 76 -7.92 10.69 -5.05
N ASP A 77 -6.82 9.96 -4.81
CA ASP A 77 -6.81 8.73 -3.98
C ASP A 77 -5.71 8.80 -2.89
N LEU A 78 -5.27 10.01 -2.52
CA LEU A 78 -4.06 10.22 -1.72
C LEU A 78 -4.11 9.52 -0.35
N ASP A 79 -5.24 9.68 0.35
CA ASP A 79 -5.43 9.06 1.67
C ASP A 79 -5.34 7.54 1.59
N GLN A 80 -5.95 6.92 0.58
CA GLN A 80 -5.91 5.47 0.42
C GLN A 80 -4.56 4.97 -0.10
N LEU A 81 -3.78 5.82 -0.77
CA LEU A 81 -2.42 5.46 -1.20
C LEU A 81 -1.41 5.51 -0.05
N LEU A 82 -1.60 6.43 0.89
CA LEU A 82 -0.71 6.64 2.03
C LEU A 82 -1.19 5.97 3.32
N ALA A 83 -2.33 5.29 3.31
CA ALA A 83 -2.90 4.60 4.47
C ALA A 83 -1.92 3.62 5.16
N PHE A 84 -0.98 3.02 4.41
CA PHE A 84 -0.01 2.09 4.99
C PHE A 84 0.92 2.74 6.02
N TYR A 85 1.14 4.07 5.98
CA TYR A 85 1.94 4.78 6.98
C TYR A 85 1.33 4.77 8.38
N ASP A 86 0.03 4.47 8.49
CA ASP A 86 -0.71 4.37 9.74
C ASP A 86 -0.64 2.94 10.34
N PHE A 87 0.27 2.09 9.83
CA PHE A 87 0.59 0.73 10.29
C PHE A 87 2.08 0.62 10.63
N PRO A 88 2.54 -0.42 11.37
CA PRO A 88 3.95 -0.59 11.73
C PRO A 88 4.93 -0.43 10.55
N ALA A 89 6.02 0.30 10.76
CA ALA A 89 7.00 0.56 9.70
C ALA A 89 7.59 -0.73 9.11
N GLU A 90 7.77 -1.76 9.93
CA GLU A 90 8.24 -3.07 9.52
C GLU A 90 7.31 -3.74 8.51
N HIS A 91 6.00 -3.44 8.58
CA HIS A 91 4.99 -4.02 7.70
C HIS A 91 4.89 -3.30 6.36
N TRP A 92 5.38 -2.05 6.26
CA TRP A 92 5.22 -1.24 5.06
C TRP A 92 5.69 -1.98 3.82
N VAL A 93 6.89 -2.57 3.81
CA VAL A 93 7.42 -3.33 2.65
C VAL A 93 6.44 -4.37 2.09
N HIS A 94 5.61 -4.97 2.95
CA HIS A 94 4.59 -5.93 2.56
C HIS A 94 3.30 -5.25 2.09
N LEU A 95 2.92 -4.12 2.69
CA LEU A 95 1.70 -3.37 2.39
C LEU A 95 1.78 -2.56 1.07
N ARG A 96 2.95 -2.02 0.72
CA ARG A 96 3.12 -1.20 -0.51
C ARG A 96 3.36 -2.03 -1.76
N THR A 97 3.61 -3.33 -1.63
CA THR A 97 3.84 -4.24 -2.76
C THR A 97 2.75 -5.28 -2.85
N THR A 98 2.63 -5.92 -4.02
CA THR A 98 1.71 -7.05 -4.21
C THR A 98 2.41 -8.39 -3.99
N ASN A 99 3.69 -8.40 -3.58
CA ASN A 99 4.48 -9.62 -3.49
C ASN A 99 3.86 -10.70 -2.58
N PRO A 100 3.29 -10.38 -1.39
CA PRO A 100 2.62 -11.39 -0.56
C PRO A 100 1.48 -12.14 -1.29
N ILE A 101 0.82 -11.47 -2.23
CA ILE A 101 -0.27 -12.04 -3.04
C ILE A 101 0.32 -12.71 -4.28
N GLU A 102 1.13 -11.98 -5.05
CA GLU A 102 1.62 -12.41 -6.36
C GLU A 102 2.59 -13.59 -6.30
N SER A 103 3.41 -13.68 -5.25
CA SER A 103 4.30 -14.84 -5.06
C SER A 103 3.50 -16.13 -4.88
N THR A 104 2.44 -16.10 -4.08
CA THR A 104 1.51 -17.20 -3.85
C THR A 104 0.81 -17.65 -5.14
N PHE A 105 0.32 -16.68 -5.94
CA PHE A 105 -0.38 -16.99 -7.19
C PHE A 105 0.57 -17.34 -8.36
N SER A 106 1.88 -17.11 -8.23
CA SER A 106 2.84 -17.39 -9.30
C SER A 106 2.81 -18.85 -9.75
N THR A 107 2.73 -19.80 -8.80
CA THR A 107 2.69 -21.23 -9.09
C THR A 107 1.40 -21.63 -9.79
N VAL A 108 0.26 -21.06 -9.37
CA VAL A 108 -1.05 -21.29 -9.99
C VAL A 108 -1.04 -20.85 -11.45
N ARG A 109 -0.54 -19.63 -11.72
CA ARG A 109 -0.42 -19.10 -13.08
C ARG A 109 0.53 -19.93 -13.94
N ASN A 110 1.70 -20.29 -13.40
CA ASN A 110 2.66 -21.11 -14.13
C ASN A 110 2.04 -22.45 -14.53
N ARG A 111 1.39 -23.14 -13.59
CA ARG A 111 0.76 -24.44 -13.87
C ARG A 111 -0.38 -24.31 -14.88
N SER A 112 -1.24 -23.30 -14.71
CA SER A 112 -2.35 -23.04 -15.64
C SER A 112 -1.86 -22.77 -17.06
N LYS A 113 -0.73 -22.05 -17.22
CA LYS A 113 -0.10 -21.79 -18.52
C LYS A 113 0.45 -23.08 -19.15
N ILE A 114 1.15 -23.90 -18.36
CA ILE A 114 1.76 -25.16 -18.85
C ILE A 114 0.69 -26.19 -19.24
N THR A 115 -0.37 -26.33 -18.46
CA THR A 115 -1.44 -27.31 -18.73
C THR A 115 -2.44 -26.83 -19.79
N LYS A 116 -2.27 -25.61 -20.33
CA LYS A 116 -3.22 -24.96 -21.25
C LYS A 116 -4.64 -24.86 -20.66
N GLY A 117 -4.71 -24.58 -19.37
CA GLY A 117 -5.95 -24.48 -18.61
C GLY A 117 -6.38 -25.78 -17.91
N PRO A 118 -7.45 -25.72 -17.11
CA PRO A 118 -7.89 -26.85 -16.27
C PRO A 118 -8.95 -27.75 -16.91
N GLY A 119 -9.42 -27.45 -18.14
CA GLY A 119 -10.48 -28.21 -18.82
C GLY A 119 -11.90 -27.98 -18.29
N SER A 120 -12.08 -27.58 -17.03
CA SER A 120 -13.37 -27.14 -16.47
C SER A 120 -13.18 -26.15 -15.32
N ARG A 121 -14.26 -25.42 -14.96
CA ARG A 121 -14.25 -24.51 -13.79
C ARG A 121 -13.94 -25.25 -12.50
N ALA A 122 -14.57 -26.41 -12.27
CA ALA A 122 -14.37 -27.20 -11.06
C ALA A 122 -12.91 -27.68 -10.93
N ALA A 123 -12.34 -28.18 -12.03
CA ALA A 123 -10.93 -28.57 -12.06
C ALA A 123 -9.99 -27.37 -11.83
N GLY A 124 -10.35 -26.18 -12.32
CA GLY A 124 -9.58 -24.96 -12.11
C GLY A 124 -9.53 -24.55 -10.64
N ILE A 125 -10.68 -24.60 -9.96
CA ILE A 125 -10.78 -24.31 -8.52
C ILE A 125 -9.97 -25.35 -7.73
N ALA A 126 -10.12 -26.64 -8.03
CA ALA A 126 -9.38 -27.70 -7.36
C ALA A 126 -7.86 -27.55 -7.54
N MET A 127 -7.41 -27.22 -8.76
CA MET A 127 -6.00 -26.95 -9.05
C MET A 127 -5.48 -25.75 -8.26
N ALA A 128 -6.19 -24.62 -8.29
CA ALA A 128 -5.78 -23.43 -7.55
C ALA A 128 -5.71 -23.71 -6.05
N TYR A 129 -6.73 -24.36 -5.49
CA TYR A 129 -6.76 -24.76 -4.09
C TYR A 129 -5.54 -25.60 -3.71
N LYS A 130 -5.26 -26.70 -4.44
CA LYS A 130 -4.15 -27.59 -4.10
C LYS A 130 -2.77 -26.96 -4.28
N LEU A 131 -2.59 -26.09 -5.26
CA LEU A 131 -1.34 -25.37 -5.44
C LEU A 131 -1.10 -24.32 -4.35
N ILE A 132 -2.15 -23.61 -3.92
CA ILE A 132 -2.07 -22.65 -2.82
C ILE A 132 -1.86 -23.39 -1.49
N GLU A 133 -2.56 -24.51 -1.28
CA GLU A 133 -2.39 -25.38 -0.10
C GLU A 133 -0.95 -25.89 0.01
N ALA A 134 -0.32 -26.26 -1.11
CA ALA A 134 1.10 -26.63 -1.13
C ALA A 134 2.02 -25.43 -0.89
N ALA A 135 1.73 -24.27 -1.48
CA ALA A 135 2.54 -23.06 -1.33
C ALA A 135 2.56 -22.54 0.12
N GLN A 136 1.45 -22.69 0.86
CA GLN A 136 1.32 -22.18 2.22
C GLN A 136 2.38 -22.73 3.18
N SER A 137 2.86 -23.96 2.94
CA SER A 137 3.87 -24.62 3.77
C SER A 137 5.23 -23.90 3.78
N ARG A 138 5.46 -22.99 2.83
CA ARG A 138 6.72 -22.23 2.67
C ARG A 138 6.53 -20.73 2.85
N TRP A 139 5.36 -20.29 3.30
CA TRP A 139 5.13 -18.86 3.51
C TRP A 139 6.00 -18.34 4.63
N ARG A 140 6.66 -17.22 4.35
CA ARG A 140 7.41 -16.47 5.35
C ARG A 140 6.44 -15.57 6.11
N ALA A 141 6.64 -15.45 7.42
CA ALA A 141 5.95 -14.45 8.21
C ALA A 141 6.27 -13.03 7.71
N VAL A 142 5.33 -12.11 7.95
CA VAL A 142 5.59 -10.67 7.82
C VAL A 142 6.72 -10.25 8.77
N ASN A 143 7.37 -9.13 8.47
CA ASN A 143 8.40 -8.59 9.37
C ASN A 143 7.73 -8.21 10.69
N ALA A 144 8.41 -8.41 11.82
CA ALA A 144 7.86 -8.15 13.15
C ALA A 144 6.43 -8.72 13.34
N PRO A 145 6.25 -10.05 13.25
CA PRO A 145 4.93 -10.68 13.26
C PRO A 145 4.17 -10.48 14.59
N HIS A 146 4.87 -10.25 15.69
CA HIS A 146 4.26 -9.93 16.99
C HIS A 146 3.42 -8.64 16.95
N LEU A 147 3.75 -7.68 16.08
CA LEU A 147 3.00 -6.42 15.93
C LEU A 147 1.62 -6.62 15.28
N VAL A 148 1.38 -7.75 14.60
CA VAL A 148 0.06 -8.07 14.03
C VAL A 148 -1.00 -8.15 15.12
N ALA A 149 -0.66 -8.62 16.32
CA ALA A 149 -1.58 -8.66 17.44
C ALA A 149 -2.02 -7.25 17.88
N LEU A 150 -1.10 -6.28 17.86
CA LEU A 150 -1.40 -4.88 18.19
C LEU A 150 -2.28 -4.22 17.13
N VAL A 151 -1.98 -4.45 15.85
CA VAL A 151 -2.83 -3.97 14.73
C VAL A 151 -4.24 -4.55 14.86
N ARG A 152 -4.38 -5.84 15.15
CA ARG A 152 -5.68 -6.48 15.35
C ARG A 152 -6.42 -5.98 16.59
N ALA A 153 -5.69 -5.57 17.62
CA ALA A 153 -6.26 -4.96 18.82
C ALA A 153 -6.64 -3.47 18.63
N GLY A 154 -6.41 -2.90 17.44
CA GLY A 154 -6.76 -1.50 17.15
C GLY A 154 -5.75 -0.48 17.68
N ALA A 155 -4.52 -0.91 17.99
CA ALA A 155 -3.46 0.02 18.41
C ALA A 155 -3.19 1.07 17.31
N ARG A 156 -3.01 2.32 17.71
CA ARG A 156 -2.72 3.42 16.79
C ARG A 156 -1.23 3.48 16.49
N PHE A 157 -0.90 3.60 15.20
CA PHE A 157 0.45 3.88 14.75
C PHE A 157 0.48 5.22 14.03
N GLU A 158 1.52 6.00 14.30
CA GLU A 158 1.77 7.26 13.62
C GLU A 158 3.15 7.23 12.99
N ASN A 159 3.20 7.39 11.66
CA ASN A 159 4.42 7.18 10.87
C ASN A 159 5.12 5.85 11.23
N GLY A 160 4.32 4.80 11.41
CA GLY A 160 4.80 3.45 11.69
C GLY A 160 5.30 3.17 13.09
N LYS A 161 5.18 4.13 14.01
CA LYS A 161 5.53 3.99 15.43
C LYS A 161 4.28 3.82 16.27
N LEU A 162 4.32 2.89 17.24
CA LEU A 162 3.22 2.67 18.18
C LEU A 162 3.03 3.90 19.06
N VAL A 163 1.78 4.35 19.21
CA VAL A 163 1.41 5.41 20.14
C VAL A 163 0.97 4.76 21.45
N GLU A 164 1.85 4.72 22.46
CA GLU A 164 1.60 4.04 23.75
C GLU A 164 0.68 4.83 24.69
N ARG A 165 0.47 6.11 24.43
CA ARG A 165 -0.49 7.01 25.11
C ARG A 165 -0.74 8.24 24.22
N PRO A 166 -1.97 8.76 24.09
CA PRO A 166 -2.16 10.14 23.67
C PRO A 166 -1.71 11.01 24.85
N ASP A 167 -0.47 11.48 24.84
CA ASP A 167 0.04 12.28 25.94
C ASP A 167 -0.75 13.59 26.08
N GLU A 168 -1.18 13.86 27.31
CA GLU A 168 -1.43 15.20 27.86
C GLU A 168 -0.11 16.01 27.88
N SER A 169 0.54 16.18 26.73
CA SER A 169 1.77 16.96 26.59
C SER A 169 1.61 18.07 25.57
N ASP A 170 0.56 18.89 25.77
CA ASP A 170 0.45 20.27 25.30
C ASP A 170 -0.19 21.11 26.42
N ALA A 171 0.18 20.84 27.68
CA ALA A 171 -0.11 21.76 28.78
C ALA A 171 0.97 22.85 28.79
N ASP A 172 0.68 23.91 28.03
CA ASP A 172 0.91 25.32 28.39
C ASP A 172 2.21 25.60 29.18
N GLU A 173 3.31 25.95 28.50
CA GLU A 173 4.33 26.82 29.10
C GLU A 173 3.87 28.28 28.90
N PRO A 174 3.34 28.96 29.94
CA PRO A 174 3.07 30.38 29.84
C PRO A 174 4.41 31.12 29.73
N GLY A 175 4.45 32.08 28.81
CA GLY A 175 5.63 32.86 28.47
C GLY A 175 6.38 33.41 29.67
N LYS A 176 7.69 33.19 29.69
CA LYS A 176 8.62 34.03 30.44
C LYS A 176 8.83 35.34 29.70
N GLU A 177 7.95 36.30 29.97
CA GLU A 177 8.23 37.72 29.86
C GLU A 177 8.75 38.21 31.22
N ALA A 178 10.01 38.68 31.27
CA ALA A 178 10.61 39.58 32.28
C ALA A 178 12.13 39.61 32.03
N ALA A 179 12.87 40.73 32.06
CA ALA A 179 12.61 42.15 32.23
C ALA A 179 13.84 42.89 31.63
#